data_AF-A0A1S4A0Y8-F1
#
_entry.id   AF-A0A1S4A0Y8-F1
#
_cell.length_a   1.000
_cell.length_b   1.000
_cell.length_c   1.000
_cell.angle_alpha   90.00
_cell.angle_beta   90.00
_cell.angle_gamma   90.00
#
_symmetry.space_group_name_H-M   'P 1'
#
loop_
_entity.id
_entity.type
_entity.pdbx_description
1 polymer ?
#
loop_
_entity_poly.entity_id
_entity_poly.type
_entity_poly.pdbx_seq_one_letter_code
_entity_poly.pdbx_strand_id
1 'polypeptide(L)'
;MNKMLMPNGRLMVNCGAATKEWSNTSSEMIQPEISEKDDPRELNATINALCKAFPGQVSWKKLPKRAGENFLALTGPLPDLAIWSARFPDQLSSSVKEWRSCMPS
;
A
#
# COMPACT_ATOMS: atom_id res chain seq x y z
N MET A 1 -16.82 6.07 8.05
CA MET A 1 -15.44 5.88 8.55
C MET A 1 -14.74 7.19 8.86
N ASN A 2 -14.57 8.12 7.91
CA ASN A 2 -13.84 9.38 8.18
C ASN A 2 -14.38 10.20 9.38
N LYS A 3 -15.71 10.24 9.56
CA LYS A 3 -16.37 10.95 10.68
C LYS A 3 -16.06 10.39 12.09
N MET A 4 -15.43 9.22 12.20
CA MET A 4 -15.07 8.60 13.48
C MET A 4 -13.60 8.85 13.85
N LEU A 5 -12.81 9.42 12.94
CA LEU A 5 -11.45 9.83 13.25
C LEU A 5 -11.48 11.17 13.97
N MET A 6 -10.56 11.34 14.94
CA MET A 6 -10.25 12.67 15.46
C MET A 6 -9.85 13.59 14.31
N PRO A 7 -10.00 14.92 14.44
CA PRO A 7 -9.45 15.86 13.48
C PRO A 7 -7.97 15.55 13.20
N ASN A 8 -7.60 15.41 11.92
CA ASN A 8 -6.27 15.01 11.45
C ASN A 8 -5.83 13.57 11.82
N GLY A 9 -6.72 12.77 12.39
CA GLY A 9 -6.49 11.36 12.68
C GLY A 9 -6.25 10.56 11.39
N ARG A 10 -5.44 9.51 11.49
CA ARG A 10 -5.06 8.66 10.37
C ARG A 10 -5.26 7.19 10.71
N LEU A 11 -5.50 6.39 9.68
CA LEU A 11 -5.52 4.93 9.75
C LEU A 11 -4.28 4.42 9.05
N MET A 12 -3.52 3.55 9.73
CA MET A 12 -2.50 2.72 9.11
C MET A 12 -2.97 1.27 9.21
N VAL A 13 -3.06 0.59 8.08
CA VAL A 13 -3.62 -0.75 7.98
C VAL A 13 -2.60 -1.67 7.33
N ASN A 14 -2.31 -2.80 7.98
CA ASN A 14 -1.64 -3.92 7.32
C ASN A 14 -2.68 -4.65 6.46
N CYS A 15 -2.41 -4.68 5.16
CA CYS A 15 -3.25 -5.34 4.18
C CYS A 15 -2.54 -6.63 3.76
N GLY A 16 -3.23 -7.76 3.85
CA GLY A 16 -2.68 -9.06 3.46
C GLY A 16 -2.26 -9.10 1.98
N ALA A 17 -1.57 -10.18 1.58
CA ALA A 17 -1.13 -10.38 0.21
C ALA A 17 -2.27 -10.27 -0.83
N ALA A 18 -1.89 -9.98 -2.08
CA ALA A 18 -2.83 -9.73 -3.18
C ALA A 18 -3.70 -10.95 -3.50
N THR A 19 -5.00 -10.72 -3.72
CA THR A 19 -6.00 -11.75 -4.05
C THR A 19 -6.16 -11.91 -5.57
N LYS A 20 -5.09 -11.88 -6.36
CA LYS A 20 -5.23 -12.12 -7.80
C LYS A 20 -5.65 -13.59 -7.96
N GLU A 21 -6.95 -13.83 -8.14
CA GLU A 21 -7.47 -15.17 -8.35
C GLU A 21 -6.87 -15.74 -9.63
N TRP A 22 -6.36 -16.95 -9.49
CA TRP A 22 -5.75 -17.78 -10.51
C TRP A 22 -6.71 -17.98 -11.68
N SER A 23 -6.55 -17.23 -12.78
CA SER A 23 -7.16 -17.63 -14.04
C SER A 23 -6.35 -18.81 -14.60
N ASN A 24 -6.76 -20.02 -14.21
CA ASN A 24 -6.46 -21.34 -14.77
C ASN A 24 -5.36 -21.39 -15.84
N THR A 25 -4.14 -21.80 -15.47
CA THR A 25 -3.41 -22.83 -16.26
C THR A 25 -2.40 -23.57 -15.39
N SER A 26 -2.46 -24.89 -15.49
CA SER A 26 -1.64 -25.94 -14.88
C SER A 26 -0.18 -25.61 -14.49
N SER A 27 0.17 -26.10 -13.30
CA SER A 27 1.48 -26.66 -12.92
C SER A 27 2.69 -25.74 -13.01
N GLU A 28 2.83 -24.87 -12.01
CA GLU A 28 4.03 -24.69 -11.17
C GLU A 28 3.78 -23.45 -10.27
N MET A 29 4.32 -23.47 -9.06
CA MET A 29 4.09 -22.47 -8.01
C MET A 29 4.77 -21.14 -8.33
N ILE A 30 4.34 -20.45 -9.38
CA ILE A 30 4.84 -19.13 -9.75
C ILE A 30 3.86 -18.10 -9.19
N GLN A 31 4.19 -17.57 -8.01
CA GLN A 31 3.52 -16.40 -7.47
C GLN A 31 3.66 -15.25 -8.47
N PRO A 32 2.58 -14.49 -8.78
CA PRO A 32 2.66 -13.41 -9.74
C PRO A 32 3.61 -12.34 -9.21
N GLU A 33 4.72 -12.13 -9.92
CA GLU A 33 5.55 -10.95 -9.70
C GLU A 33 4.70 -9.72 -10.00
N ILE A 34 4.35 -9.00 -8.94
CA ILE A 34 3.61 -7.74 -9.03
C ILE A 34 4.53 -6.76 -9.75
N SER A 35 4.17 -6.42 -10.98
CA SER A 35 4.92 -5.45 -11.78
C SER A 35 4.72 -4.06 -11.17
N GLU A 36 5.70 -3.17 -11.29
CA GLU A 36 5.57 -1.78 -10.82
C GLU A 36 4.39 -1.03 -11.46
N LYS A 37 3.83 -1.57 -12.55
CA LYS A 37 2.69 -1.05 -13.30
C LYS A 37 1.32 -1.58 -12.85
N ASP A 38 1.26 -2.59 -11.99
CA ASP A 38 -0.03 -3.14 -11.57
C ASP A 38 -0.72 -2.19 -10.58
N ASP A 39 -1.98 -1.84 -10.84
CA ASP A 39 -2.77 -1.02 -9.91
C ASP A 39 -3.07 -1.85 -8.65
N PRO A 40 -2.55 -1.46 -7.47
CA PRO A 40 -2.83 -2.14 -6.19
C PRO A 40 -4.32 -2.26 -5.88
N ARG A 41 -5.19 -1.39 -6.45
CA ARG A 41 -6.64 -1.45 -6.29
C ARG A 41 -7.22 -2.73 -6.90
N GLU A 42 -6.58 -3.24 -7.94
CA GLU A 42 -6.93 -4.48 -8.61
C GLU A 42 -6.34 -5.70 -7.88
N LEU A 43 -5.30 -5.49 -7.07
CA LEU A 43 -4.58 -6.54 -6.36
C LEU A 43 -5.04 -6.76 -4.92
N ASN A 44 -5.53 -5.72 -4.22
CA ASN A 44 -5.86 -5.81 -2.81
C ASN A 44 -7.22 -5.15 -2.49
N ALA A 45 -8.19 -5.97 -2.09
CA ALA A 45 -9.54 -5.52 -1.76
C ALA A 45 -9.59 -4.53 -0.58
N THR A 46 -8.72 -4.67 0.42
CA THR A 46 -8.64 -3.75 1.57
C THR A 46 -8.18 -2.36 1.14
N ILE A 47 -7.14 -2.28 0.31
CA ILE A 47 -6.67 -1.00 -0.26
C ILE A 47 -7.78 -0.36 -1.08
N ASN A 48 -8.44 -1.12 -1.96
CA ASN A 48 -9.55 -0.62 -2.77
C ASN A 48 -10.70 -0.07 -1.90
N ALA A 49 -11.08 -0.79 -0.84
CA ALA A 49 -12.10 -0.35 0.10
C ALA A 49 -11.69 0.95 0.82
N LEU A 50 -10.43 1.08 1.23
CA LEU A 50 -9.91 2.30 1.84
C LEU A 50 -9.94 3.47 0.85
N CYS A 51 -9.54 3.28 -0.41
CA CYS A 51 -9.55 4.36 -1.39
C CYS A 51 -10.98 4.85 -1.71
N LYS A 52 -11.97 3.95 -1.69
CA LYS A 52 -13.39 4.34 -1.79
C LYS A 52 -13.88 5.10 -0.56
N ALA A 53 -13.43 4.72 0.63
CA ALA A 53 -13.83 5.35 1.88
C ALA A 53 -13.11 6.70 2.15
N PHE A 54 -11.92 6.89 1.60
CA PHE A 54 -11.07 8.08 1.74
C PHE A 54 -10.53 8.54 0.37
N PRO A 55 -11.40 9.03 -0.55
CA PRO A 55 -11.00 9.38 -1.91
C PRO A 55 -9.86 10.41 -1.93
N GLY A 56 -8.80 10.12 -2.70
CA GLY A 56 -7.62 11.00 -2.83
C GLY A 56 -6.75 11.11 -1.57
N GLN A 57 -7.08 10.37 -0.50
CA GLN A 57 -6.38 10.45 0.79
C GLN A 57 -5.86 9.09 1.24
N VAL A 58 -5.53 8.19 0.31
CA VAL A 58 -4.92 6.90 0.63
C VAL A 58 -3.62 6.79 -0.12
N SER A 59 -2.57 6.43 0.61
CA SER A 59 -1.30 5.99 0.06
C SER A 59 -0.99 4.58 0.54
N TRP A 60 -0.19 3.86 -0.23
CA TRP A 60 0.14 2.47 0.06
C TRP A 60 1.60 2.17 -0.28
N LYS A 61 2.13 1.09 0.29
CA LYS A 61 3.40 0.51 -0.13
C LYS A 61 3.38 -1.00 -0.01
N LYS A 62 4.10 -1.70 -0.89
CA LYS A 62 4.33 -3.14 -0.80
C LYS A 62 5.53 -3.40 0.11
N LEU A 63 5.42 -4.38 1.00
CA LEU A 63 6.53 -4.83 1.83
C LEU A 63 7.35 -5.92 1.12
N PRO A 64 8.66 -6.02 1.38
CA PRO A 64 9.51 -7.02 0.73
C PRO A 64 9.10 -8.45 1.09
N LYS A 65 9.51 -9.44 0.29
CA LYS A 65 9.19 -10.87 0.50
C LYS A 65 9.49 -11.38 1.92
N ARG A 66 10.63 -10.98 2.48
CA ARG A 66 11.02 -11.29 3.87
C ARG A 66 10.03 -10.80 4.94
N ALA A 67 9.16 -9.86 4.59
CA ALA A 67 8.12 -9.29 5.45
C ALA A 67 6.71 -9.79 5.06
N GLY A 68 6.63 -10.92 4.35
CA GLY A 68 5.38 -11.62 4.03
C GLY A 68 4.61 -11.08 2.82
N GLU A 69 5.22 -10.23 1.99
CA GLU A 69 4.60 -9.62 0.80
C GLU A 69 3.28 -8.87 1.06
N ASN A 70 3.06 -8.47 2.31
CA ASN A 70 1.92 -7.65 2.69
C ASN A 70 2.03 -6.24 2.12
N PHE A 71 0.92 -5.54 2.11
CA PHE A 71 0.87 -4.12 1.81
C PHE A 71 0.59 -3.33 3.08
N LEU A 72 1.03 -2.08 3.11
CA LEU A 72 0.55 -1.10 4.08
C LEU A 72 -0.29 -0.07 3.36
N ALA A 73 -1.39 0.33 3.97
CA ALA A 73 -2.18 1.47 3.55
C ALA A 73 -2.19 2.53 4.65
N LEU A 74 -2.12 3.80 4.27
CA LEU A 74 -2.12 4.94 5.17
C LEU A 74 -3.11 5.99 4.65
N THR A 75 -4.00 6.47 5.52
CA THR A 75 -4.91 7.57 5.19
C THR A 75 -4.33 8.95 5.49
N GLY A 76 -4.88 9.96 4.82
CA GLY A 76 -4.48 11.36 4.92
C GLY A 76 -3.37 11.75 3.94
N PRO A 77 -2.95 13.04 3.96
CA PRO A 77 -1.88 13.52 3.10
C PRO A 77 -0.54 12.89 3.49
N LEU A 78 0.23 12.40 2.51
CA LEU A 78 1.59 11.94 2.80
C LEU A 78 2.43 13.09 3.36
N PRO A 79 3.24 12.85 4.41
CA PRO A 79 4.26 13.79 4.79
C PRO A 79 5.30 13.88 3.65
N ASP A 80 6.10 14.94 3.66
CA ASP A 80 7.25 15.05 2.76
C ASP A 80 8.15 13.81 2.91
N LEU A 81 8.22 12.99 1.86
CA LEU A 81 8.92 11.70 1.89
C LEU A 81 10.43 11.88 2.05
N ALA A 82 11.00 13.00 1.58
CA ALA A 82 12.42 13.27 1.72
C ALA A 82 12.78 13.64 3.15
N ILE A 83 12.01 14.55 3.77
CA ILE A 83 12.14 14.90 5.19
C ILE A 83 11.89 13.68 6.06
N TRP A 84 10.86 12.89 5.74
CA TRP A 84 10.52 11.69 6.51
C TRP A 84 11.64 10.65 6.44
N SER A 85 12.17 10.39 5.24
CA SER A 85 13.32 9.51 5.01
C SER A 85 14.55 9.97 5.77
N ALA A 86 14.86 11.28 5.78
CA ALA A 86 16.05 11.84 6.44
C ALA A 86 15.99 11.76 7.98
N ARG A 87 14.81 11.54 8.56
CA ARG A 87 14.61 11.40 10.01
C ARG A 87 14.78 9.98 10.52
N PHE A 88 14.89 8.98 9.63
CA PHE A 88 15.06 7.58 10.01
C PHE A 88 16.48 7.08 9.79
N PRO A 89 16.89 6.02 10.53
CA PRO A 89 18.09 5.27 10.20
C PRO A 89 18.08 4.74 8.77
N ASP A 90 19.26 4.55 8.17
CA ASP A 90 19.43 4.11 6.78
C ASP A 90 18.67 2.82 6.45
N GLN A 91 18.54 1.93 7.43
CA GLN A 91 17.83 0.66 7.28
C GLN A 91 16.33 0.83 7.01
N LEU A 92 15.74 1.95 7.45
CA LEU A 92 14.30 2.24 7.33
C LEU A 92 14.00 3.33 6.30
N SER A 93 14.98 4.21 6.03
CA SER A 93 14.82 5.40 5.19
C SER A 93 14.47 5.07 3.73
N SER A 94 15.08 4.03 3.16
CA SER A 94 14.86 3.61 1.77
C SER A 94 13.40 3.26 1.50
N SER A 95 12.77 2.51 2.41
CA SER A 95 11.38 2.05 2.28
C SER A 95 10.32 3.15 2.45
N VAL A 96 10.71 4.36 2.86
CA VAL A 96 9.81 5.52 2.95
C VAL A 96 9.53 6.10 1.56
N LYS A 97 10.46 5.97 0.62
CA LYS A 97 10.27 6.52 -0.74
C LYS A 97 9.36 5.65 -1.61
N GLU A 98 9.00 4.47 -1.12
CA GLU A 98 8.16 3.49 -1.83
C GLU A 98 6.65 3.73 -1.63
N TRP A 99 6.25 4.71 -0.81
CA TRP A 99 4.84 5.08 -0.66
C TRP A 99 4.30 5.69 -1.97
N ARG A 100 3.17 5.16 -2.43
CA ARG A 100 2.49 5.57 -3.67
C ARG A 100 1.07 6.04 -3.35
N SER A 101 0.60 7.07 -4.06
CA SER A 101 -0.79 7.51 -3.94
C SER A 101 -1.73 6.48 -4.57
N CYS A 102 -2.93 6.35 -4.02
CA CYS A 102 -3.97 5.52 -4.62
C CYS A 102 -4.55 6.16 -5.88
N MET A 103 -4.48 7.49 -6.08
CA MET A 103 -4.99 8.14 -7.30
C MET A 103 -3.87 8.30 -8.33
N PRO A 104 -4.17 8.21 -9.64
CA PRO A 104 -3.24 8.67 -10.66
C PRO A 104 -3.01 10.17 -10.47
N SER A 105 -1.74 10.56 -10.51
CA SER A 105 -1.28 11.95 -10.55
C SER A 105 -1.75 12.67 -11.81
#